data_AF-A0A497PIP0-F1
#
_entry.id   AF-A0A497PIP0-F1
#
_cell.length_a   1.000
_cell.length_b   1.000
_cell.length_c   1.000
_cell.angle_alpha   90.00
_cell.angle_beta   90.00
_cell.angle_gamma   90.00
#
_symmetry.space_group_name_H-M   'P 1'
#
loop_
_entity.id
_entity.type
_entity.pdbx_description
1 polymer ?
#
loop_
_entity_poly.entity_id
_entity_poly.type
_entity_poly.pdbx_seq_one_letter_code
_entity_poly.pdbx_strand_id
1 'polypeptide(L)'
;MLAKEVVDVIHSPWCFIEALEERYKKELEETWAIRIREFNIWDIGDEKMNHLPHHISQEVKKLRDPHNLEMRWHAGGSIFFLNGERLNVSSSLKWPQIEKILEERRGKGEN
;
A
#
# COMPACT_ATOMS: atom_id res chain seq x y z
N MET A 1 6.50 -16.11 -14.01
CA MET A 1 6.32 -14.76 -14.58
C MET A 1 6.73 -13.77 -13.50
N LEU A 2 7.56 -12.76 -13.81
CA LEU A 2 7.84 -11.68 -12.85
C LEU A 2 6.58 -10.80 -12.77
N ALA A 3 6.13 -10.49 -11.56
CA ALA A 3 5.01 -9.57 -11.36
C ALA A 3 5.32 -8.26 -12.10
N LYS A 4 4.40 -7.82 -12.97
CA LYS A 4 4.61 -6.60 -13.77
C LYS A 4 4.46 -5.34 -12.91
N GLU A 5 3.67 -5.43 -11.84
CA GLU A 5 3.39 -4.30 -10.96
C GLU A 5 3.47 -4.72 -9.50
N VAL A 6 3.83 -3.75 -8.65
CA VAL A 6 3.96 -3.92 -7.20
C VAL A 6 3.05 -2.92 -6.52
N VAL A 7 2.20 -3.40 -5.63
CA VAL A 7 1.39 -2.58 -4.72
C VAL A 7 2.08 -2.58 -3.36
N ASP A 8 2.56 -1.42 -2.93
CA ASP A 8 3.10 -1.26 -1.58
C ASP A 8 2.05 -0.63 -0.67
N VAL A 9 1.92 -1.18 0.54
CA VAL A 9 0.95 -0.72 1.51
C VAL A 9 1.62 -0.44 2.84
N ILE A 10 1.46 0.79 3.33
CA ILE A 10 1.88 1.17 4.68
C ILE A 10 0.65 1.11 5.57
N HIS A 11 0.68 0.26 6.60
CA HIS A 11 -0.42 0.10 7.54
C HIS A 11 -0.12 0.79 8.87
N SER A 12 -1.16 1.42 9.41
CA SER A 12 -1.27 1.74 10.83
C SER A 12 -1.23 0.45 11.68
N PRO A 13 -0.67 0.47 12.90
CA PRO A 13 -0.59 -0.73 13.76
C PRO A 13 -1.97 -1.20 14.25
N TRP A 14 -2.98 -0.33 14.16
CA TRP A 14 -4.36 -0.62 14.54
C TRP A 14 -5.23 -0.96 13.33
N CYS A 15 -4.63 -1.08 12.13
CA CYS A 15 -5.32 -1.60 10.96
C CYS A 15 -5.38 -3.13 11.08
N PHE A 16 -6.53 -3.65 11.52
CA PHE A 16 -6.79 -5.08 11.49
C PHE A 16 -7.08 -5.51 10.05
N ILE A 17 -6.31 -6.46 9.55
CA ILE A 17 -6.60 -7.12 8.27
C ILE A 17 -7.43 -8.35 8.59
N GLU A 18 -8.67 -8.39 8.09
CA GLU A 18 -9.57 -9.52 8.30
C GLU A 18 -9.23 -10.67 7.35
N ALA A 19 -9.56 -11.91 7.72
CA ALA A 19 -9.28 -13.09 6.88
C ALA A 19 -9.93 -13.01 5.48
N LEU A 20 -11.08 -12.33 5.36
CA LEU A 20 -11.73 -12.06 4.07
C LEU A 20 -10.90 -11.12 3.20
N GLU A 21 -10.28 -10.11 3.82
CA GLU A 21 -9.38 -9.17 3.15
C GLU A 21 -8.11 -9.90 2.66
N GLU A 22 -7.57 -10.81 3.46
CA GLU A 22 -6.43 -11.65 3.11
C GLU A 22 -6.69 -12.53 1.88
N ARG A 23 -7.91 -13.09 1.78
CA ARG A 23 -8.33 -13.87 0.62
C ARG A 23 -8.44 -13.00 -0.63
N TYR A 24 -9.07 -11.83 -0.51
CA TYR A 24 -9.21 -10.89 -1.63
C TYR A 24 -7.84 -10.44 -2.16
N LYS A 25 -6.88 -10.14 -1.27
CA LYS A 25 -5.51 -9.78 -1.66
C LYS A 25 -4.87 -10.86 -2.55
N LYS A 26 -4.97 -12.13 -2.16
CA LYS A 26 -4.40 -13.25 -2.94
C LYS A 26 -5.07 -13.40 -4.30
N GLU A 27 -6.40 -13.33 -4.34
CA GLU A 27 -7.15 -13.38 -5.60
C GLU A 27 -6.75 -12.20 -6.52
N LEU A 28 -6.50 -11.02 -5.95
CA LEU A 28 -6.02 -9.85 -6.69
C LEU A 28 -4.58 -10.06 -7.23
N GLU A 29 -3.66 -10.56 -6.42
CA GLU A 29 -2.28 -10.88 -6.85
C GLU A 29 -2.25 -11.86 -8.03
N GLU A 30 -3.06 -12.92 -7.96
CA GLU A 30 -3.17 -13.94 -8.99
C GLU A 30 -3.82 -13.41 -10.27
N THR A 31 -4.98 -12.74 -10.14
CA THR A 31 -5.76 -12.23 -11.27
C THR A 31 -4.99 -11.18 -12.07
N TRP A 32 -4.30 -10.28 -11.36
CA TRP A 32 -3.63 -9.13 -11.95
C TRP A 32 -2.13 -9.36 -12.19
N ALA A 33 -1.59 -10.52 -11.78
CA ALA A 33 -0.17 -10.83 -11.82
C ALA A 33 0.69 -9.71 -11.16
N ILE A 34 0.20 -9.19 -10.04
CA ILE A 34 0.86 -8.16 -9.22
C ILE A 34 1.46 -8.78 -7.97
N ARG A 35 2.28 -8.01 -7.26
CA ARG A 35 2.78 -8.36 -5.93
C ARG A 35 2.37 -7.30 -4.92
N ILE A 36 1.78 -7.70 -3.80
CA ILE A 36 1.47 -6.83 -2.68
C ILE A 36 2.61 -6.94 -1.64
N ARG A 37 3.10 -5.81 -1.15
CA ARG A 37 4.06 -5.75 -0.03
C ARG A 37 3.50 -4.85 1.06
N GLU A 38 3.46 -5.37 2.27
CA GLU A 38 2.86 -4.68 3.42
C GLU A 38 3.94 -4.26 4.41
N PHE A 39 3.82 -3.04 4.92
CA PHE A 39 4.77 -2.39 5.81
C PHE A 39 4.01 -1.86 7.04
N ASN A 40 4.19 -2.48 8.19
CA ASN A 40 3.68 -1.92 9.44
C ASN A 40 4.63 -0.80 9.91
N ILE A 41 4.10 0.40 10.06
CA ILE A 41 4.92 1.58 10.40
C ILE A 41 5.66 1.43 11.74
N TRP A 42 5.17 0.62 12.69
CA TRP A 42 5.83 0.42 13.99
C TRP A 42 6.91 -0.66 13.97
N ASP A 43 6.86 -1.59 13.02
CA ASP A 43 7.83 -2.70 12.91
C ASP A 43 9.11 -2.32 12.15
N ILE A 44 9.11 -1.12 11.57
CA ILE A 44 10.23 -0.56 10.81
C ILE A 44 11.20 0.13 11.78
N GLY A 45 12.24 -0.56 12.22
CA GLY A 45 13.34 0.11 12.93
C GLY A 45 14.10 1.09 12.04
N ASP A 46 14.83 2.03 12.64
CA ASP A 46 15.64 3.01 11.91
C ASP A 46 16.71 2.32 11.05
N GLU A 47 17.22 1.18 11.49
CA GLU A 47 18.15 0.33 10.75
C GLU A 47 17.54 -0.25 9.46
N LYS A 48 16.22 -0.49 9.45
CA LYS A 48 15.52 -1.01 8.28
C LYS A 48 15.20 0.06 7.26
N MET A 49 15.19 1.34 7.64
CA MET A 49 14.78 2.45 6.78
C MET A 49 15.58 2.56 5.48
N ASN A 50 16.87 2.26 5.52
CA ASN A 50 17.76 2.32 4.35
C ASN A 50 17.58 1.13 3.38
N HIS A 51 16.87 0.08 3.80
CA HIS A 51 16.58 -1.11 2.99
C HIS A 51 15.17 -1.09 2.39
N LEU A 52 14.34 -0.12 2.77
CA LEU A 52 13.00 0.05 2.22
C LEU A 52 13.05 0.69 0.83
N PRO A 53 12.01 0.47 0.00
CA PRO A 53 11.79 1.30 -1.18
C PRO A 53 11.78 2.78 -0.81
N HIS A 54 12.32 3.64 -1.69
CA HIS A 54 12.52 5.06 -1.39
C HIS A 54 11.22 5.77 -1.01
N HIS A 55 10.12 5.52 -1.72
CA HIS A 55 8.81 6.12 -1.40
C HIS A 55 8.29 5.69 -0.03
N ILE A 56 8.54 4.44 0.38
CA ILE A 56 8.15 3.94 1.71
C ILE A 56 8.97 4.61 2.80
N SER A 57 10.29 4.69 2.65
CA SER A 57 11.13 5.34 3.66
C SER A 57 10.82 6.83 3.80
N GLN A 58 10.51 7.53 2.70
CA GLN A 58 10.07 8.93 2.75
C GLN A 58 8.73 9.09 3.47
N GLU A 59 7.75 8.26 3.15
CA GLU A 59 6.42 8.34 3.76
C GLU A 59 6.46 8.00 5.25
N VAL A 60 7.21 6.97 5.64
CA VAL A 60 7.42 6.61 7.06
C VAL A 60 8.07 7.77 7.84
N LYS A 61 9.06 8.47 7.27
CA LYS A 61 9.68 9.64 7.90
C LYS A 61 8.66 10.76 8.13
N LYS A 62 7.83 11.07 7.12
CA LYS A 62 6.77 12.08 7.25
C LYS A 62 5.76 11.71 8.32
N LEU A 63 5.34 10.45 8.35
CA LEU A 63 4.36 9.97 9.33
C LEU A 63 4.92 9.96 10.76
N ARG A 64 6.22 9.74 10.93
CA ARG A 64 6.90 9.79 12.23
C ARG A 64 7.25 11.19 12.72
N ASP A 65 7.11 12.21 11.87
CA ASP A 65 7.36 13.58 12.28
C ASP A 65 6.34 13.99 13.36
N PRO A 66 6.78 14.36 14.58
CA PRO A 66 5.89 14.75 15.67
C PRO A 66 5.06 16.01 15.36
N HIS A 67 5.45 16.79 14.35
CA HIS A 67 4.70 17.95 13.86
C HIS A 67 3.70 17.59 12.75
N ASN A 68 3.72 16.36 12.24
CA ASN A 68 2.78 15.92 11.23
C ASN A 68 1.43 15.52 11.85
N LEU A 69 0.40 16.33 11.58
CA LEU A 69 -0.96 16.09 12.03
C LEU A 69 -1.64 14.89 11.33
N GLU A 70 -1.14 14.45 10.17
CA GLU A 70 -1.67 13.28 9.47
C GLU A 70 -1.54 11.99 10.29
N MET A 71 -0.51 11.89 11.14
CA MET A 71 -0.34 10.72 12.00
C MET A 71 -1.48 10.57 13.02
N ARG A 72 -2.11 11.68 13.43
CA ARG A 72 -3.26 11.67 14.36
C ARG A 72 -4.54 11.17 13.71
N TRP A 73 -4.68 11.31 12.39
CA TRP A 73 -5.86 10.89 11.62
C TRP A 73 -5.75 9.45 11.10
N HIS A 74 -4.55 8.98 10.78
CA HIS A 74 -4.34 7.65 10.21
C HIS A 74 -4.29 6.50 11.22
N ALA A 75 -4.73 6.70 12.47
CA ALA A 75 -4.76 5.67 13.50
C ALA A 75 -5.63 4.43 13.17
N GLY A 76 -6.23 4.31 11.99
CA GLY A 76 -6.80 3.05 11.46
C GLY A 76 -6.64 2.88 9.94
N GLY A 77 -5.79 3.68 9.31
CA GLY A 77 -5.70 3.77 7.85
C GLY A 77 -4.54 2.98 7.24
N SER A 78 -4.57 2.89 5.90
CA SER A 78 -3.48 2.35 5.08
C SER A 78 -3.18 3.34 3.96
N ILE A 79 -1.89 3.49 3.61
CA ILE A 79 -1.45 4.29 2.46
C ILE A 79 -0.96 3.32 1.40
N PHE A 80 -1.41 3.53 0.17
CA PHE A 80 -1.17 2.62 -0.94
C PHE A 80 -0.30 3.29 -2.00
N PHE A 81 0.56 2.50 -2.63
CA PHE A 81 1.36 2.90 -3.77
C PHE A 81 1.29 1.82 -4.84
N LEU A 82 1.21 2.22 -6.11
CA LEU A 82 1.36 1.33 -7.25
C LEU A 82 2.64 1.70 -8.00
N ASN A 83 3.59 0.77 -8.06
CA ASN A 83 4.91 0.99 -8.65
C ASN A 83 5.63 2.24 -8.11
N GLY A 84 5.42 2.53 -6.82
CA GLY A 84 5.98 3.71 -6.14
C GLY A 84 5.16 5.00 -6.24
N GLU A 85 4.10 5.02 -7.04
CA GLU A 85 3.19 6.17 -7.15
C GLU A 85 2.08 6.08 -6.10
N ARG A 86 1.92 7.11 -5.28
CA ARG A 86 0.91 7.14 -4.21
C ARG A 86 -0.50 7.12 -4.80
N LEU A 87 -1.32 6.18 -4.33
CA LEU A 87 -2.73 6.09 -4.67
C LEU A 87 -3.58 6.90 -3.70
N ASN A 88 -4.57 7.60 -4.23
CA ASN A 88 -5.58 8.28 -3.42
C ASN A 88 -6.80 7.37 -3.26
N VAL A 89 -6.69 6.40 -2.34
CA VAL A 89 -7.78 5.46 -2.02
C VAL A 89 -8.42 5.81 -0.68
N SER A 90 -9.74 5.71 -0.62
CA SER A 90 -10.47 5.93 0.63
C SER A 90 -10.44 4.69 1.51
N SER A 91 -10.42 4.90 2.83
CA SER A 91 -10.21 3.83 3.81
C SER A 91 -11.31 2.78 3.88
N SER A 92 -12.51 3.05 3.34
CA SER A 92 -13.68 2.17 3.49
C SER A 92 -13.82 1.06 2.44
N LEU A 93 -13.19 1.17 1.25
CA LEU A 93 -13.28 0.17 0.17
C LEU A 93 -11.95 0.06 -0.60
N LYS A 94 -10.90 -0.39 0.09
CA LYS A 94 -9.50 -0.30 -0.35
C LYS A 94 -9.19 -1.12 -1.61
N TRP A 95 -9.45 -2.43 -1.59
CA TRP A 95 -9.05 -3.33 -2.67
C TRP A 95 -9.86 -3.19 -3.97
N PRO A 96 -11.19 -2.99 -3.93
CA PRO A 96 -11.95 -2.73 -5.16
C PRO A 96 -11.51 -1.45 -5.89
N GLN A 97 -11.06 -0.43 -5.16
CA GLN A 97 -10.51 0.80 -5.77
C GLN A 97 -9.17 0.53 -6.44
N ILE A 98 -8.30 -0.28 -5.82
CA ILE A 98 -7.01 -0.67 -6.40
C ILE A 98 -7.25 -1.50 -7.66
N GLU A 99 -8.16 -2.47 -7.61
CA GLU A 99 -8.55 -3.27 -8.76
C GLU A 99 -9.01 -2.41 -9.94
N LYS A 100 -9.90 -1.43 -9.69
CA LYS A 100 -10.33 -0.47 -10.72
C LYS A 100 -9.16 0.34 -11.31
N ILE A 101 -8.20 0.75 -10.49
CA ILE A 101 -7.01 1.47 -10.98
C ILE A 101 -6.16 0.57 -11.90
N LEU A 102 -6.04 -0.71 -11.56
CA LEU A 102 -5.33 -1.70 -12.39
C LEU A 102 -6.07 -1.94 -13.72
N GLU A 103 -7.41 -2.05 -13.68
CA GLU A 103 -8.26 -2.12 -14.89
C GLU A 103 -8.01 -0.93 -15.83
N GLU A 104 -8.07 0.28 -15.29
CA GLU A 104 -7.90 1.52 -16.06
C GLU A 104 -6.49 1.63 -16.67
N ARG A 105 -5.45 1.16 -15.98
CA ARG A 105 -4.07 1.17 -16.50
C ARG A 105 -3.87 0.14 -17.59
N ARG A 106 -4.42 -1.06 -17.43
CA ARG A 106 -4.32 -2.11 -18.43
C ARG A 106 -5.04 -1.73 -19.72
N GLY A 107 -6.25 -1.19 -19.63
CA GLY A 107 -7.00 -0.70 -20.79
C GLY A 107 -6.32 0.44 -21.55
N LYS A 108 -5.41 1.19 -20.91
CA LYS A 108 -4.60 2.25 -21.55
C LYS A 108 -3.31 1.73 -22.22
N GLY A 109 -2.86 0.51 -21.89
CA GLY A 109 -1.65 -0.11 -22.45
C GLY A 109 -1.87 -0.96 -23.70
N GLU A 110 -3.13 -1.12 -24.14
CA GLU A 110 -3.51 -1.94 -25.31
C GLU A 110 -3.85 -1.13 -26.57
N ASN A 111 -3.41 0.13 -26.66
CA ASN A 111 -3.54 0.98 -27.88
C ASN A 111 -2.18 1.20 -28.56
#